data_AF-A0A2M7U539-F1
#
_entry.id   AF-A0A2M7U539-F1
#
_cell.length_a   1.000
_cell.length_b   1.000
_cell.length_c   1.000
_cell.angle_alpha   90.00
_cell.angle_beta   90.00
_cell.angle_gamma   90.00
#
_symmetry.space_group_name_H-M   'P 1'
#
loop_
_entity.id
_entity.type
_entity.pdbx_description
1 polymer ?
#
loop_
_entity_poly.entity_id
_entity_poly.type
_entity_poly.pdbx_seq_one_letter_code
_entity_poly.pdbx_strand_id
1 'polypeptide(L)'
;METQEELKPMVRPEENHPGQNQIMLFSEDPETAFQQAEALVRVVSRRCSGPAYIANIRGKQYPKIEWWTTVSASLGLFPQVVHAKRLERPDEIAYEARVEVYRNGQVIASGEAMCSNRESRWQTADEYAIKSMAITRASGKAYRIPLSFLAVMAGLEATPAEEMPVFEDHSPVPVSDDSATAKQIEKLESLCQDTRLTDLEQTQLKTMLKQGLTKKRASQVMDHFYGRSVQQNGRWERQTSGVLAER
;
A
#
# COMPACT_ATOMS: atom_id res chain seq x y z
N MET A 1 47.53 55.77 -22.66
CA MET A 1 46.84 54.68 -23.40
C MET A 1 47.47 53.39 -22.88
N GLU A 2 46.97 52.92 -21.74
CA GLU A 2 47.40 51.66 -21.12
C GLU A 2 46.35 50.60 -21.47
N THR A 3 46.74 49.63 -22.29
CA THR A 3 45.93 48.43 -22.53
C THR A 3 46.31 47.40 -21.47
N GLN A 4 45.39 47.17 -20.52
CA GLN A 4 45.45 46.05 -19.59
C GLN A 4 45.30 44.74 -20.37
N GLU A 5 46.27 43.84 -20.22
CA GLU A 5 46.24 42.50 -20.79
C GLU A 5 45.36 41.62 -19.89
N GLU A 6 44.18 41.23 -20.38
CA GLU A 6 43.23 40.36 -19.68
C GLU A 6 43.85 38.97 -19.47
N LEU A 7 44.10 38.61 -18.20
CA LEU A 7 44.45 37.26 -17.77
C LEU A 7 43.26 36.32 -18.01
N LYS A 8 43.37 35.45 -19.02
CA LYS A 8 42.41 34.35 -19.23
C LYS A 8 42.38 33.44 -17.99
N PRO A 9 41.19 33.01 -17.53
CA PRO A 9 41.08 32.09 -16.42
C PRO A 9 41.73 30.76 -16.75
N MET A 10 42.58 30.28 -15.85
CA MET A 10 43.24 28.98 -15.94
C MET A 10 42.17 27.88 -15.80
N VAL A 11 41.75 27.30 -16.92
CA VAL A 11 40.94 26.08 -16.93
C VAL A 11 41.84 24.95 -16.43
N ARG A 12 41.65 24.54 -15.17
CA ARG A 12 42.29 23.33 -14.66
C ARG A 12 41.67 22.13 -15.39
N PRO A 13 42.46 21.26 -16.01
CA PRO A 13 41.91 20.02 -16.56
C PRO A 13 41.31 19.20 -15.41
N GLU A 14 40.09 18.67 -15.61
CA GLU A 14 39.50 17.69 -14.70
C GLU A 14 40.44 16.48 -14.63
N GLU A 15 41.19 16.39 -13.53
CA GLU A 15 41.94 15.19 -13.20
C GLU A 15 40.94 14.09 -12.88
N ASN A 16 40.63 13.29 -13.90
CA ASN A 16 39.80 12.10 -13.79
C ASN A 16 40.58 11.06 -12.97
N HIS A 17 40.44 11.13 -11.65
CA HIS A 17 41.02 10.18 -10.70
C HIS A 17 40.14 8.91 -10.69
N PRO A 18 40.63 7.78 -11.23
CA PRO A 18 39.88 6.52 -11.15
C PRO A 18 40.07 6.00 -9.72
N GLY A 19 39.12 6.31 -8.84
CA GLY A 19 39.17 5.82 -7.45
C GLY A 19 38.30 6.55 -6.42
N GLN A 20 37.51 7.56 -6.79
CA GLN A 20 36.66 8.24 -5.80
C GLN A 20 35.33 7.49 -5.62
N ASN A 21 35.17 6.94 -4.42
CA ASN A 21 33.92 6.40 -3.88
C ASN A 21 32.90 7.56 -3.76
N GLN A 22 32.28 7.93 -4.88
CA GLN A 22 31.42 9.10 -4.94
C GLN A 22 30.02 8.73 -4.43
N ILE A 23 29.77 9.08 -3.17
CA ILE A 23 28.48 8.89 -2.48
C ILE A 23 27.41 9.84 -3.07
N MET A 24 27.81 10.98 -3.64
CA MET A 24 26.90 12.04 -4.10
C MET A 24 25.91 11.56 -5.16
N LEU A 25 24.61 11.72 -4.89
CA LEU A 25 23.52 11.35 -5.81
C LEU A 25 23.41 12.30 -7.01
N PHE A 26 23.72 13.58 -6.78
CA PHE A 26 23.64 14.69 -7.73
C PHE A 26 24.96 15.48 -7.73
N SER A 27 25.05 16.50 -8.59
CA SER A 27 26.18 17.43 -8.62
C SER A 27 26.51 18.03 -7.24
N GLU A 28 27.77 18.37 -7.01
CA GLU A 28 28.19 19.13 -5.81
C GLU A 28 27.83 20.62 -5.92
N ASP A 29 27.69 21.14 -7.14
CA ASP A 29 27.14 22.47 -7.39
C ASP A 29 25.62 22.46 -7.11
N PRO A 30 25.12 23.25 -6.15
CA PRO A 30 23.71 23.20 -5.73
C PRO A 30 22.73 23.47 -6.87
N GLU A 31 23.02 24.45 -7.73
CA GLU A 31 22.13 24.82 -8.84
C GLU A 31 21.98 23.65 -9.82
N THR A 32 23.10 23.07 -10.24
CA THR A 32 23.11 21.88 -11.09
C THR A 32 22.43 20.69 -10.40
N ALA A 33 22.64 20.51 -9.09
CA ALA A 33 22.04 19.42 -8.33
C ALA A 33 20.51 19.51 -8.31
N PHE A 34 19.97 20.71 -8.08
CA PHE A 34 18.53 20.95 -8.11
C PHE A 34 17.95 20.75 -9.52
N GLN A 35 18.63 21.22 -10.57
CA GLN A 35 18.18 20.97 -11.96
C GLN A 35 18.12 19.48 -12.31
N GLN A 36 19.10 18.69 -11.85
CA GLN A 36 19.09 17.23 -12.01
C GLN A 36 17.94 16.58 -11.23
N ALA A 37 17.72 16.99 -9.98
CA ALA A 37 16.62 16.50 -9.16
C ALA A 37 15.24 16.83 -9.78
N GLU A 38 15.05 18.06 -10.27
CA GLU A 38 13.83 18.47 -10.97
C GLU A 38 13.59 17.68 -12.25
N ALA A 39 14.64 17.43 -13.03
CA ALA A 39 14.56 16.62 -14.24
C ALA A 39 14.10 15.19 -13.91
N LEU A 40 14.63 14.59 -12.84
CA LEU A 40 14.21 13.28 -12.35
C LEU A 40 12.75 13.30 -11.89
N VAL A 41 12.37 14.25 -11.03
CA VAL A 41 11.01 14.40 -10.51
C VAL A 41 10.01 14.53 -11.66
N ARG A 42 10.30 15.33 -12.68
CA ARG A 42 9.44 15.49 -13.86
C ARG A 42 9.18 14.16 -14.57
N VAL A 43 10.21 13.31 -14.72
CA VAL A 43 10.08 11.99 -15.35
C VAL A 43 9.27 11.04 -14.45
N VAL A 44 9.61 11.00 -13.16
CA VAL A 44 8.98 10.13 -12.16
C VAL A 44 7.51 10.49 -11.99
N SER A 45 7.15 11.76 -11.77
CA SER A 45 5.75 12.18 -11.60
C SER A 45 4.88 11.84 -12.82
N ARG A 46 5.45 11.83 -14.03
CA ARG A 46 4.73 11.42 -15.24
C ARG A 46 4.53 9.91 -15.31
N ARG A 47 5.55 9.11 -14.97
CA ARG A 47 5.58 7.64 -15.16
C ARG A 47 5.05 6.86 -13.96
N CYS A 48 5.27 7.38 -12.76
CA CYS A 48 4.96 6.76 -11.47
C CYS A 48 3.75 7.46 -10.83
N SER A 49 2.66 7.55 -11.59
CA SER A 49 1.43 8.20 -11.20
C SER A 49 0.29 7.20 -10.98
N GLY A 50 -0.77 7.64 -10.31
CA GLY A 50 -1.96 6.82 -10.09
C GLY A 50 -1.83 5.81 -8.95
N PRO A 51 -2.86 4.95 -8.77
CA PRO A 51 -3.02 4.13 -7.57
C PRO A 51 -1.98 3.02 -7.42
N ALA A 52 -1.23 2.68 -8.47
CA ALA A 52 -0.15 1.71 -8.40
C ALA A 52 1.07 2.24 -7.61
N TYR A 53 1.32 3.56 -7.69
CA TYR A 53 2.49 4.20 -7.10
C TYR A 53 2.16 5.11 -5.92
N ILE A 54 0.94 5.64 -5.88
CA ILE A 54 0.53 6.66 -4.91
C ILE A 54 -0.74 6.20 -4.22
N ALA A 55 -0.73 6.21 -2.89
CA ALA A 55 -1.92 6.01 -2.07
C ALA A 55 -2.52 7.36 -1.66
N ASN A 56 -3.84 7.50 -1.76
CA ASN A 56 -4.55 8.62 -1.14
C ASN A 56 -5.01 8.18 0.26
N ILE A 57 -4.53 8.86 1.30
CA ILE A 57 -4.91 8.61 2.69
C ILE A 57 -5.33 9.94 3.29
N ARG A 58 -6.63 10.09 3.60
CA ARG A 58 -7.22 11.33 4.14
C ARG A 58 -6.92 12.58 3.29
N GLY A 59 -7.04 12.46 1.97
CA GLY A 59 -6.83 13.58 1.04
C GLY A 59 -5.37 13.94 0.78
N LYS A 60 -4.42 13.24 1.41
CA LYS A 60 -2.98 13.40 1.19
C LYS A 60 -2.44 12.25 0.34
N GLN A 61 -1.46 12.56 -0.51
CA GLN A 61 -0.87 11.60 -1.45
C GLN A 61 0.45 11.07 -0.91
N TYR A 62 0.52 9.77 -0.61
CA TYR A 62 1.69 9.11 -0.06
C TYR A 62 2.30 8.17 -1.11
N PRO A 63 3.62 8.23 -1.35
CA PRO A 63 4.31 7.30 -2.23
C PRO A 63 4.32 5.88 -1.62
N LYS A 64 3.89 4.90 -2.41
CA LYS A 64 4.02 3.46 -2.09
C LYS A 64 5.44 2.99 -2.33
N ILE A 65 5.76 1.78 -1.88
CA ILE A 65 7.06 1.16 -2.11
C ILE A 65 7.45 1.15 -3.60
N GLU A 66 6.52 0.94 -4.52
CA GLU A 66 6.77 0.93 -5.97
C GLU A 66 7.30 2.28 -6.48
N TRP A 67 6.85 3.40 -5.89
CA TRP A 67 7.35 4.73 -6.22
C TRP A 67 8.80 4.87 -5.76
N TRP A 68 9.08 4.49 -4.51
CA TRP A 68 10.43 4.54 -3.93
C TRP A 68 11.42 3.67 -4.68
N THR A 69 11.05 2.43 -5.03
CA THR A 69 11.90 1.52 -5.81
C THR A 69 12.18 2.04 -7.21
N THR A 70 11.22 2.73 -7.84
CA THR A 70 11.43 3.27 -9.19
C THR A 70 12.39 4.45 -9.18
N VAL A 71 12.22 5.38 -8.24
CA VAL A 71 13.13 6.52 -8.06
C VAL A 71 14.54 6.05 -7.71
N SER A 72 14.66 5.16 -6.74
CA SER A 72 15.96 4.64 -6.29
C SER A 72 16.69 3.87 -7.40
N ALA A 73 16.01 3.02 -8.16
CA ALA A 73 16.61 2.30 -9.28
C ALA A 73 17.18 3.25 -10.34
N SER A 74 16.51 4.38 -10.62
CA SER A 74 17.01 5.40 -11.56
C SER A 74 18.30 6.10 -11.10
N LEU A 75 18.61 6.02 -9.80
CA LEU A 75 19.81 6.57 -9.16
C LEU A 75 20.88 5.49 -8.88
N GLY A 76 20.62 4.25 -9.26
CA GLY A 76 21.51 3.10 -8.97
C GLY A 76 21.51 2.69 -7.50
N LEU A 77 20.43 2.99 -6.77
CA LEU A 77 20.24 2.64 -5.37
C LEU A 77 19.43 1.35 -5.25
N PHE A 78 19.94 0.34 -4.56
CA PHE A 78 19.28 -0.96 -4.42
C PHE A 78 19.22 -1.42 -2.96
N PRO A 79 18.10 -2.04 -2.52
CA PRO A 79 17.93 -2.43 -1.15
C PRO A 79 18.50 -3.84 -0.92
N GLN A 80 19.05 -4.07 0.26
CA GLN A 80 19.47 -5.39 0.73
C GLN A 80 18.92 -5.61 2.13
N VAL A 81 18.20 -6.72 2.30
CA VAL A 81 17.72 -7.15 3.61
C VAL A 81 18.91 -7.63 4.44
N VAL A 82 19.20 -6.93 5.54
CA VAL A 82 20.24 -7.32 6.50
C VAL A 82 19.72 -8.43 7.39
N HIS A 83 18.51 -8.26 7.93
CA HIS A 83 17.80 -9.30 8.66
C HIS A 83 16.30 -9.05 8.67
N ALA A 84 15.54 -10.12 8.91
CA ALA A 84 14.13 -10.09 9.26
C ALA A 84 13.87 -11.16 10.33
N LYS A 85 13.79 -10.74 11.59
CA LYS A 85 13.77 -11.61 12.77
C LYS A 85 12.37 -11.63 13.38
N ARG A 86 11.92 -12.82 13.77
CA ARG A 86 10.70 -12.98 14.56
C ARG A 86 10.97 -12.48 15.97
N LEU A 87 10.07 -11.66 16.51
CA LEU A 87 10.15 -11.18 17.88
C LEU A 87 9.50 -12.18 18.83
N GLU A 88 10.09 -12.38 19.99
CA GLU A 88 9.53 -13.24 21.04
C GLU A 88 8.45 -12.48 21.80
N ARG A 89 7.19 -12.66 21.40
CA ARG A 89 6.02 -12.04 22.01
C ARG A 89 4.90 -13.07 22.19
N PRO A 90 4.35 -13.26 23.40
CA PRO A 90 3.24 -14.17 23.62
C PRO A 90 2.02 -13.79 22.77
N ASP A 91 1.43 -14.77 22.10
CA ASP A 91 0.21 -14.64 21.29
C ASP A 91 0.27 -13.55 20.21
N GLU A 92 1.47 -13.25 19.71
CA GLU A 92 1.70 -12.24 18.69
C GLU A 92 2.71 -12.74 17.67
N ILE A 93 2.34 -12.64 16.39
CA ILE A 93 3.28 -12.84 15.28
C ILE A 93 3.80 -11.46 14.92
N ALA A 94 5.04 -11.17 15.30
CA ALA A 94 5.71 -9.92 15.00
C ALA A 94 7.10 -10.15 14.42
N TYR A 95 7.46 -9.34 13.44
CA TYR A 95 8.79 -9.33 12.84
C TYR A 95 9.38 -7.93 12.86
N GLU A 96 10.65 -7.84 13.21
CA GLU A 96 11.50 -6.68 12.93
C GLU A 96 12.35 -6.97 11.70
N ALA A 97 12.57 -5.94 10.87
CA ALA A 97 13.45 -6.04 9.71
C ALA A 97 14.36 -4.82 9.63
N ARG A 98 15.59 -5.05 9.17
CA ARG A 98 16.57 -4.03 8.81
C ARG A 98 16.95 -4.19 7.34
N VAL A 99 16.86 -3.09 6.60
CA VAL A 99 17.23 -3.00 5.18
C VAL A 99 18.26 -1.90 5.01
N GLU A 100 19.29 -2.16 4.23
CA GLU A 100 20.30 -1.19 3.81
C GLU A 100 20.15 -0.88 2.32
N VAL A 101 20.42 0.34 1.92
CA VAL A 101 20.42 0.76 0.51
C VAL A 101 21.86 0.94 0.08
N TYR A 102 22.24 0.25 -1.00
CA TYR A 102 23.58 0.25 -1.53
C TYR A 102 23.68 1.04 -2.84
N ARG A 103 24.83 1.67 -3.04
CA ARG A 103 25.29 2.22 -4.32
C ARG A 103 26.78 1.94 -4.44
N ASN A 104 27.20 1.32 -5.54
CA ASN A 104 28.62 1.04 -5.81
C ASN A 104 29.35 0.33 -4.64
N GLY A 105 28.67 -0.59 -3.95
CA GLY A 105 29.23 -1.34 -2.81
C GLY A 105 29.27 -0.57 -1.48
N GLN A 106 28.79 0.68 -1.43
CA GLN A 106 28.67 1.45 -0.20
C GLN A 106 27.23 1.52 0.30
N VAL A 107 27.05 1.47 1.62
CA VAL A 107 25.76 1.72 2.27
C VAL A 107 25.48 3.23 2.27
N ILE A 108 24.38 3.63 1.64
CA ILE A 108 23.93 5.03 1.53
C ILE A 108 22.93 5.37 2.64
N ALA A 109 22.06 4.42 2.99
CA ALA A 109 21.06 4.58 4.04
C ALA A 109 20.65 3.22 4.61
N SER A 110 19.98 3.24 5.76
CA SER A 110 19.36 2.05 6.33
C SER A 110 18.01 2.40 6.93
N GLY A 111 17.11 1.42 6.96
CA GLY A 111 15.76 1.54 7.50
C GLY A 111 15.44 0.33 8.35
N GLU A 112 14.79 0.59 9.49
CA GLU A 112 14.31 -0.43 10.41
C GLU A 112 12.82 -0.22 10.66
N ALA A 113 12.07 -1.32 10.55
CA ALA A 113 10.64 -1.31 10.75
C ALA A 113 10.17 -2.66 11.33
N MET A 114 8.92 -2.66 11.79
CA MET A 114 8.26 -3.87 12.25
C MET A 114 6.88 -4.04 11.62
N CYS A 115 6.39 -5.28 11.63
CA CYS A 115 5.00 -5.58 11.37
C CYS A 115 4.51 -6.67 12.32
N SER A 116 3.25 -6.58 12.73
CA SER A 116 2.62 -7.50 13.69
C SER A 116 1.18 -7.84 13.30
N ASN A 117 0.74 -9.07 13.60
CA ASN A 117 -0.68 -9.45 13.50
C ASN A 117 -1.60 -8.68 14.46
N ARG A 118 -1.07 -7.85 15.37
CA ARG A 118 -1.88 -6.94 16.20
C ARG A 118 -2.33 -5.68 15.44
N GLU A 119 -1.76 -5.41 14.28
CA GLU A 119 -2.20 -4.32 13.43
C GLU A 119 -3.50 -4.69 12.72
N SER A 120 -4.47 -3.78 12.67
CA SER A 120 -5.81 -4.01 12.10
C SER A 120 -5.81 -4.68 10.72
N ARG A 121 -4.91 -4.22 9.84
CA ARG A 121 -4.75 -4.76 8.48
C ARG A 121 -4.14 -6.17 8.41
N TRP A 122 -3.38 -6.58 9.43
CA TRP A 122 -2.57 -7.80 9.41
C TRP A 122 -3.08 -8.89 10.35
N GLN A 123 -4.22 -8.67 11.02
CA GLN A 123 -4.80 -9.61 12.00
C GLN A 123 -5.01 -11.03 11.47
N THR A 124 -5.44 -11.15 10.21
CA THR A 124 -5.73 -12.44 9.56
C THR A 124 -4.68 -12.81 8.51
N ALA A 125 -3.55 -12.10 8.47
CA ALA A 125 -2.52 -12.36 7.48
C ALA A 125 -1.64 -13.55 7.92
N ASP A 126 -1.22 -14.34 6.95
CA ASP A 126 -0.24 -15.40 7.19
C ASP A 126 1.09 -14.83 7.69
N GLU A 127 1.82 -15.62 8.49
CA GLU A 127 3.08 -15.20 9.10
C GLU A 127 4.13 -14.72 8.07
N TYR A 128 4.20 -15.36 6.91
CA TYR A 128 5.11 -14.94 5.83
C TYR A 128 4.78 -13.54 5.30
N ALA A 129 3.50 -13.16 5.29
CA ALA A 129 3.04 -11.86 4.82
C ALA A 129 3.41 -10.77 5.83
N ILE A 130 3.30 -11.07 7.13
CA ILE A 130 3.75 -10.18 8.22
C ILE A 130 5.26 -9.94 8.13
N LYS A 131 6.06 -10.99 7.97
CA LYS A 131 7.51 -10.88 7.75
C LYS A 131 7.83 -10.05 6.52
N SER A 132 7.16 -10.32 5.40
CA SER A 132 7.35 -9.59 4.15
C SER A 132 7.01 -8.11 4.30
N MET A 133 5.94 -7.77 5.02
CA MET A 133 5.56 -6.39 5.25
C MET A 133 6.56 -5.63 6.12
N ALA A 134 7.14 -6.27 7.15
CA ALA A 134 8.22 -5.66 7.92
C ALA A 134 9.40 -5.26 7.01
N ILE A 135 9.76 -6.13 6.06
CA ILE A 135 10.80 -5.85 5.05
C ILE A 135 10.38 -4.69 4.13
N THR A 136 9.12 -4.68 3.65
CA THR A 136 8.61 -3.60 2.79
C THR A 136 8.68 -2.24 3.47
N ARG A 137 8.25 -2.15 4.74
CA ARG A 137 8.35 -0.91 5.54
C ARG A 137 9.79 -0.48 5.76
N ALA A 138 10.66 -1.42 6.15
CA ALA A 138 12.08 -1.15 6.34
C ALA A 138 12.72 -0.64 5.05
N SER A 139 12.37 -1.22 3.90
CA SER A 139 12.81 -0.78 2.57
C SER A 139 12.32 0.63 2.24
N GLY A 140 11.02 0.89 2.42
CA GLY A 140 10.43 2.21 2.20
C GLY A 140 11.09 3.29 3.06
N LYS A 141 11.36 2.99 4.33
CA LYS A 141 12.08 3.88 5.25
C LYS A 141 13.54 4.09 4.85
N ALA A 142 14.23 3.03 4.42
CA ALA A 142 15.61 3.11 3.97
C ALA A 142 15.75 4.01 2.72
N TYR A 143 14.79 3.95 1.79
CA TYR A 143 14.74 4.85 0.63
C TYR A 143 14.33 6.27 0.99
N ARG A 144 13.35 6.43 1.88
CA ARG A 144 12.83 7.72 2.28
C ARG A 144 13.93 8.62 2.83
N ILE A 145 14.78 8.10 3.71
CA ILE A 145 15.80 8.89 4.42
C ILE A 145 16.66 9.73 3.44
N PRO A 146 17.24 9.15 2.37
CA PRO A 146 18.00 9.93 1.39
C PRO A 146 17.15 10.58 0.28
N LEU A 147 15.91 10.13 0.02
CA LEU A 147 15.15 10.52 -1.18
C LEU A 147 13.87 11.33 -0.90
N SER A 148 13.53 11.61 0.36
CA SER A 148 12.25 12.24 0.71
C SER A 148 12.02 13.60 0.06
N PHE A 149 13.10 14.36 -0.20
CA PHE A 149 13.00 15.64 -0.87
C PHE A 149 12.46 15.52 -2.31
N LEU A 150 12.76 14.42 -3.01
CA LEU A 150 12.21 14.15 -4.35
C LEU A 150 10.70 13.90 -4.30
N ALA A 151 10.21 13.25 -3.23
CA ALA A 151 8.77 13.06 -3.04
C ALA A 151 8.08 14.42 -2.79
N VAL A 152 8.69 15.28 -1.97
CA VAL A 152 8.18 16.64 -1.71
C VAL A 152 8.17 17.48 -2.99
N MET A 153 9.25 17.46 -3.78
CA MET A 153 9.30 18.13 -5.08
C MET A 153 8.24 17.60 -6.07
N ALA A 154 7.86 16.32 -5.95
CA ALA A 154 6.79 15.71 -6.73
C ALA A 154 5.37 16.07 -6.23
N GLY A 155 5.24 16.85 -5.15
CA GLY A 155 3.95 17.19 -4.54
C GLY A 155 3.36 16.08 -3.67
N LEU A 156 4.19 15.12 -3.23
CA LEU A 156 3.78 13.99 -2.40
C LEU A 156 4.25 14.20 -0.95
N GLU A 157 3.60 13.49 -0.04
CA GLU A 157 4.06 13.38 1.34
C GLU A 157 5.39 12.61 1.40
N ALA A 158 6.28 13.03 2.30
CA ALA A 158 7.58 12.40 2.46
C ALA A 158 7.49 10.96 3.00
N THR A 159 6.42 10.62 3.72
CA THR A 159 6.28 9.32 4.40
C THR A 159 5.79 8.23 3.44
N PRO A 160 6.39 7.03 3.43
CA PRO A 160 5.87 5.89 2.69
C PRO A 160 4.45 5.53 3.10
N ALA A 161 3.62 5.13 2.14
CA ALA A 161 2.24 4.74 2.40
C ALA A 161 2.12 3.56 3.38
N GLU A 162 3.10 2.66 3.39
CA GLU A 162 3.12 1.45 4.23
C GLU A 162 3.34 1.75 5.73
N GLU A 163 3.90 2.92 6.06
CA GLU A 163 4.10 3.43 7.42
C GLU A 163 2.87 4.19 7.94
N MET A 164 1.89 4.47 7.09
CA MET A 164 0.71 5.22 7.50
C MET A 164 -0.27 4.31 8.25
N PRO A 165 -0.78 4.76 9.41
CA PRO A 165 -1.81 4.02 10.13
C PRO A 165 -3.02 3.80 9.23
N VAL A 166 -3.48 2.56 9.19
CA VAL A 166 -4.75 2.22 8.55
C VAL A 166 -5.83 2.72 9.47
N PHE A 167 -6.40 3.86 9.13
CA PHE A 167 -7.64 4.29 9.74
C PHE A 167 -8.74 3.38 9.20
N GLU A 168 -9.50 2.75 10.09
CA GLU A 168 -10.80 2.20 9.72
C GLU A 168 -11.65 3.39 9.29
N ASP A 169 -11.66 3.62 7.98
CA ASP A 169 -12.57 4.56 7.38
C ASP A 169 -13.95 3.91 7.48
N HIS A 170 -14.72 4.29 8.49
CA HIS A 170 -16.16 4.00 8.53
C HIS A 170 -16.92 4.74 7.41
N SER A 171 -16.21 5.43 6.50
CA SER A 171 -16.78 5.89 5.24
C SER A 171 -17.34 4.68 4.49
N PRO A 172 -18.63 4.68 4.14
CA PRO A 172 -19.22 3.59 3.38
C PRO A 172 -18.40 3.42 2.10
N VAL A 173 -17.87 2.21 1.91
CA VAL A 173 -17.20 1.79 0.67
C VAL A 173 -18.11 2.23 -0.48
N PRO A 174 -17.59 2.89 -1.53
CA PRO A 174 -18.39 3.21 -2.69
C PRO A 174 -18.97 1.89 -3.19
N VAL A 175 -20.27 1.72 -3.00
CA VAL A 175 -21.04 0.57 -3.46
C VAL A 175 -20.78 0.46 -4.96
N SER A 176 -19.96 -0.51 -5.35
CA SER A 176 -19.90 -0.96 -6.74
C SER A 176 -21.34 -1.22 -7.17
N ASP A 177 -21.73 -0.89 -8.40
CA ASP A 177 -23.12 -1.05 -8.85
C ASP A 177 -23.65 -2.51 -8.76
N ASP A 178 -22.77 -3.48 -8.47
CA ASP A 178 -23.11 -4.88 -8.22
C ASP A 178 -23.15 -5.28 -6.73
N SER A 179 -22.90 -4.37 -5.78
CA SER A 179 -23.00 -4.67 -4.34
C SER A 179 -24.46 -4.86 -3.93
N ALA A 180 -24.70 -5.79 -3.00
CA ALA A 180 -26.02 -6.08 -2.47
C ALA A 180 -26.71 -4.80 -1.97
N THR A 181 -27.99 -4.65 -2.32
CA THR A 181 -28.78 -3.48 -1.93
C THR A 181 -29.02 -3.46 -0.41
N ALA A 182 -29.27 -2.28 0.17
CA ALA A 182 -29.56 -2.13 1.59
C ALA A 182 -30.67 -3.09 2.08
N LYS A 183 -31.73 -3.27 1.27
CA LYS A 183 -32.83 -4.22 1.57
C LYS A 183 -32.39 -5.68 1.61
N GLN A 184 -31.42 -6.07 0.77
CA GLN A 184 -30.87 -7.42 0.78
C GLN A 184 -29.98 -7.64 2.01
N ILE A 185 -29.19 -6.64 2.40
CA ILE A 185 -28.34 -6.69 3.60
C ILE A 185 -29.21 -6.79 4.86
N GLU A 186 -30.19 -5.90 5.01
CA GLU A 186 -31.13 -5.91 6.15
C GLU A 186 -31.82 -7.26 6.31
N LYS A 187 -32.23 -7.88 5.19
CA LYS A 187 -32.87 -9.20 5.22
C LYS A 187 -31.90 -10.33 5.61
N LEU A 188 -30.64 -10.24 5.22
CA LEU A 188 -29.59 -11.19 5.64
C LEU A 188 -29.17 -10.97 7.10
N GLU A 189 -29.18 -9.74 7.60
CA GLU A 189 -28.96 -9.42 9.01
C GLU A 189 -30.09 -9.95 9.88
N SER A 190 -31.34 -9.81 9.43
CA SER A 190 -32.51 -10.42 10.07
C SER A 190 -32.38 -11.96 10.09
N LEU A 191 -31.95 -12.55 8.98
CA LEU A 191 -31.69 -13.99 8.89
C LEU A 191 -30.64 -14.46 9.90
N CYS A 192 -29.56 -13.71 10.14
CA CYS A 192 -28.55 -14.03 11.16
C CYS A 192 -29.11 -14.17 12.58
N GLN A 193 -30.27 -13.60 12.87
CA GLN A 193 -30.93 -13.68 14.18
C GLN A 193 -31.99 -14.79 14.24
N ASP A 194 -32.22 -15.52 13.14
CA ASP A 194 -33.19 -16.61 13.09
C ASP A 194 -32.70 -17.81 13.91
N THR A 195 -33.52 -18.24 14.87
CA THR A 195 -33.18 -19.32 15.82
C THR A 195 -33.15 -20.71 15.18
N ARG A 196 -33.63 -20.86 13.94
CA ARG A 196 -33.60 -22.12 13.18
C ARG A 196 -32.27 -22.35 12.44
N LEU A 197 -31.37 -21.36 12.44
CA LEU A 197 -30.03 -21.52 11.89
C LEU A 197 -29.15 -22.36 12.81
N THR A 198 -28.32 -23.19 12.22
CA THR A 198 -27.21 -23.84 12.93
C THR A 198 -26.08 -22.84 13.21
N ASP A 199 -25.25 -23.12 14.21
CA ASP A 199 -24.08 -22.29 14.55
C ASP A 199 -23.13 -22.09 13.36
N LEU A 200 -22.99 -23.11 12.51
CA LEU A 200 -22.17 -23.06 11.30
C LEU A 200 -22.78 -22.11 10.25
N GLU A 201 -24.09 -22.23 9.98
CA GLU A 201 -24.81 -21.34 9.04
C GLU A 201 -24.76 -19.88 9.52
N GLN A 202 -24.93 -19.65 10.83
CA GLN A 202 -24.85 -18.32 11.42
C GLN A 202 -23.44 -17.72 11.30
N THR A 203 -22.40 -18.53 11.55
CA THR A 203 -20.99 -18.09 11.41
C THR A 203 -20.65 -17.78 9.95
N GLN A 204 -21.12 -18.60 9.01
CA GLN A 204 -20.92 -18.38 7.58
C GLN A 204 -21.63 -17.10 7.10
N LEU A 205 -22.89 -16.88 7.50
CA LEU A 205 -23.64 -15.67 7.17
C LEU A 205 -22.98 -14.40 7.72
N LYS A 206 -22.56 -14.40 9.00
CA LYS A 206 -21.83 -13.27 9.61
C LYS A 206 -20.53 -12.96 8.87
N THR A 207 -19.80 -14.01 8.46
CA THR A 207 -18.56 -13.87 7.70
C THR A 207 -18.82 -13.26 6.32
N MET A 208 -19.86 -13.72 5.61
CA MET A 208 -20.24 -13.18 4.30
C MET A 208 -20.67 -11.71 4.40
N LEU A 209 -21.44 -11.33 5.42
CA LEU A 209 -21.83 -9.93 5.65
C LEU A 209 -20.62 -9.04 5.90
N LYS A 210 -19.64 -9.51 6.68
CA LYS A 210 -18.39 -8.77 6.95
C LYS A 210 -17.52 -8.61 5.70
N GLN A 211 -17.51 -9.59 4.80
CA GLN A 211 -16.74 -9.55 3.55
C GLN A 211 -17.44 -8.74 2.44
N GLY A 212 -18.73 -8.43 2.60
CA GLY A 212 -19.55 -7.81 1.58
C GLY A 212 -20.07 -8.83 0.55
N LEU A 213 -21.30 -8.63 0.08
CA LEU A 213 -21.94 -9.49 -0.92
C LEU A 213 -22.31 -8.70 -2.18
N THR A 214 -22.32 -9.39 -3.32
CA THR A 214 -22.96 -8.88 -4.55
C THR A 214 -24.48 -9.09 -4.52
N LYS A 215 -25.23 -8.34 -5.32
CA LYS A 215 -26.70 -8.47 -5.47
C LYS A 215 -27.08 -9.92 -5.79
N LYS A 216 -26.35 -10.55 -6.71
CA LYS A 216 -26.56 -11.94 -7.13
C LYS A 216 -26.32 -12.91 -5.98
N ARG A 217 -25.21 -12.73 -5.24
CA ARG A 217 -24.86 -13.64 -4.14
C ARG A 217 -25.84 -13.51 -2.97
N ALA A 218 -26.23 -12.29 -2.62
CA ALA A 218 -27.23 -12.06 -1.58
C ALA A 218 -28.58 -12.71 -1.93
N SER A 219 -29.04 -12.60 -3.18
CA SER A 219 -30.25 -13.29 -3.63
C SER A 219 -30.13 -14.82 -3.57
N GLN A 220 -28.98 -15.39 -3.95
CA GLN A 220 -28.77 -16.84 -3.84
C GLN A 220 -28.85 -17.33 -2.39
N VAL A 221 -28.28 -16.59 -1.45
CA VAL A 221 -28.31 -16.94 -0.03
C VAL A 221 -29.75 -16.86 0.50
N MET A 222 -30.48 -15.78 0.19
CA MET A 222 -31.88 -15.67 0.59
C MET A 222 -32.77 -16.76 -0.03
N ASP A 223 -32.58 -17.06 -1.32
CA ASP A 223 -33.31 -18.14 -2.01
C ASP A 223 -33.04 -19.50 -1.35
N HIS A 224 -31.81 -19.76 -0.90
CA HIS A 224 -31.47 -21.00 -0.21
C HIS A 224 -32.21 -21.15 1.13
N PHE A 225 -32.22 -20.11 1.96
CA PHE A 225 -32.82 -20.18 3.30
C PHE A 225 -34.35 -20.02 3.29
N TYR A 226 -34.87 -19.05 2.53
CA TYR A 226 -36.30 -18.74 2.51
C TYR A 226 -37.07 -19.44 1.37
N GLY A 227 -36.38 -19.89 0.33
CA GLY A 227 -36.99 -20.38 -0.90
C GLY A 227 -37.30 -19.23 -1.86
N ARG A 228 -37.56 -19.57 -3.13
CA ARG A 228 -37.92 -18.59 -4.17
C ARG A 228 -39.44 -18.47 -4.28
N SER A 229 -39.93 -17.24 -4.26
CA SER A 229 -41.31 -16.88 -4.61
C SER A 229 -41.32 -15.95 -5.81
N VAL A 230 -42.19 -16.21 -6.78
CA VAL A 230 -42.32 -15.42 -8.00
C VAL A 230 -43.72 -14.81 -8.03
N GLN A 231 -43.81 -13.54 -8.41
CA GLN A 231 -45.09 -12.88 -8.58
C GLN A 231 -45.68 -13.24 -9.96
N GLN A 232 -46.78 -13.99 -9.99
CA GLN A 232 -47.57 -14.27 -11.19
C GLN A 232 -48.97 -13.68 -11.03
N ASN A 233 -49.43 -12.92 -12.03
CA ASN A 233 -50.78 -12.33 -12.05
C ASN A 233 -51.16 -11.56 -10.76
N GLY A 234 -50.20 -10.84 -10.18
CA GLY A 234 -50.41 -10.05 -8.95
C GLY A 234 -50.43 -10.87 -7.65
N ARG A 235 -50.26 -12.20 -7.70
CA ARG A 235 -50.15 -13.08 -6.53
C ARG A 235 -48.73 -13.63 -6.39
N TRP A 236 -48.25 -13.75 -5.16
CA TRP A 236 -46.97 -14.39 -4.87
C TRP A 236 -47.16 -15.91 -4.82
N GLU A 237 -46.56 -16.61 -5.78
CA GLU A 237 -46.55 -18.06 -5.81
C GLU A 237 -45.17 -18.56 -5.40
N ARG A 238 -45.15 -19.49 -4.43
CA ARG A 238 -43.92 -20.08 -3.91
C ARG A 238 -43.44 -21.15 -4.89
N GLN A 239 -42.31 -20.91 -5.54
CA GLN A 239 -41.72 -21.82 -6.53
C GLN A 239 -40.86 -22.91 -5.89
N THR A 240 -40.12 -22.57 -4.83
CA THR A 240 -39.27 -23.52 -4.11
C THR A 240 -39.37 -23.31 -2.60
N SER A 241 -39.18 -24.39 -1.84
CA SER A 241 -39.05 -24.31 -0.40
C SER A 241 -37.60 -24.09 -0.02
N GLY A 242 -37.33 -23.15 0.89
CA GLY A 242 -36.00 -22.96 1.47
C GLY A 242 -35.78 -23.85 2.69
N VAL A 243 -34.51 -23.97 3.09
CA VAL A 243 -34.07 -24.82 4.21
C VAL A 243 -34.80 -24.51 5.52
N LEU A 244 -35.17 -23.25 5.76
CA LEU A 244 -35.87 -22.83 6.98
C LEU A 244 -37.33 -23.25 7.06
N ALA A 245 -37.94 -23.70 5.96
CA ALA A 245 -39.32 -24.19 5.98
C ALA A 245 -39.41 -25.69 6.22
N GLU A 246 -38.27 -26.38 6.20
CA GLU A 246 -38.14 -27.81 6.51
C GLU A 246 -37.65 -28.03 7.96
N ARG A 247 -37.46 -26.94 8.73
CA ARG A 247 -36.98 -26.91 10.12
C ARG A 247 -37.88 -26.04 10.99
#